data_AF-A0A8S1IWW5-F1
#
_entry.id   AF-A0A8S1IWW5-F1
#
_cell.length_a   1.000
_cell.length_b   1.000
_cell.length_c   1.000
_cell.angle_alpha   90.00
_cell.angle_beta   90.00
_cell.angle_gamma   90.00
#
_symmetry.space_group_name_H-M   'P 1'
#
loop_
_entity.id
_entity.type
_entity.pdbx_description
1 polymer ?
#
loop_
_entity_poly.entity_id
_entity_poly.type
_entity_poly.pdbx_seq_one_letter_code
_entity_poly.pdbx_strand_id
1 'polypeptide(L)'
;MYGHNLLVENVIDPSHMHFAHHGVQGNRDAVKPLRITRLRAKGGGQPAPLQFEVQSLGVPPGSGKRNLDLIFPTAVIYCYGSLGKGALPSLVATTYCTSTSPGRCRLLGQSFRRHGQEALGDWKRLLLRRLATILNGGKQPVWFFHLESNELLDGDMTLLHNQGHTMERMRKVRGELKHQDIYYLAAGADRAVVDLLEWYHDPARGGGGRRGPGGELLTDGPEKTREEVILDRYEQHTRHCRSCSGALHVVESLKPIAQWALVILAATFFSLAFRAGFGVAVLSQGWPLILCAVVCVFTVQLLTGIHRRLRFTPYEHHSR
;
A
#
# COMPACT_ATOMS: atom_id res chain seq x y z
N MET A 1 -11.33 0.20 8.01
CA MET A 1 -11.85 -1.01 7.32
C MET A 1 -12.99 -0.62 6.40
N TYR A 2 -13.23 -1.37 5.33
CA TYR A 2 -14.20 -1.07 4.26
C TYR A 2 -14.72 -2.37 3.63
N GLY A 3 -15.82 -2.28 2.88
CA GLY A 3 -16.48 -3.41 2.24
C GLY A 3 -15.76 -3.92 0.98
N HIS A 4 -16.03 -5.17 0.62
CA HIS A 4 -15.45 -5.86 -0.53
C HIS A 4 -15.70 -5.14 -1.86
N ASN A 5 -16.92 -4.63 -2.09
CA ASN A 5 -17.28 -3.92 -3.32
C ASN A 5 -16.41 -2.67 -3.53
N LEU A 6 -16.20 -1.89 -2.47
CA LEU A 6 -15.38 -0.68 -2.51
C LEU A 6 -13.91 -1.00 -2.81
N LEU A 7 -13.40 -2.09 -2.23
CA LEU A 7 -12.05 -2.55 -2.53
C LEU A 7 -11.89 -2.96 -4.00
N VAL A 8 -12.81 -3.78 -4.52
CA VAL A 8 -12.73 -4.22 -5.92
C VAL A 8 -12.85 -3.02 -6.85
N GLU A 9 -13.78 -2.10 -6.58
CA GLU A 9 -13.95 -0.85 -7.32
C GLU A 9 -12.66 -0.01 -7.37
N ASN A 10 -12.01 0.21 -6.22
CA ASN A 10 -10.74 0.93 -6.16
C ASN A 10 -9.63 0.20 -6.92
N VAL A 11 -9.52 -1.12 -6.81
CA VAL A 11 -8.46 -1.90 -7.48
C VAL A 11 -8.63 -1.90 -9.01
N ILE A 12 -9.87 -1.93 -9.52
CA ILE A 12 -10.13 -1.92 -10.98
C ILE A 12 -10.13 -0.53 -11.61
N ASP A 13 -10.11 0.53 -10.80
CA ASP A 13 -9.98 1.92 -11.27
C ASP A 13 -8.54 2.42 -11.07
N PRO A 14 -7.64 2.32 -12.06
CA PRO A 14 -6.28 2.82 -11.92
C PRO A 14 -6.18 4.36 -12.00
N SER A 15 -7.28 5.10 -12.15
CA SER A 15 -7.26 6.56 -12.20
C SER A 15 -6.88 7.19 -10.85
N HIS A 16 -7.26 6.54 -9.73
CA HIS A 16 -6.94 7.03 -8.39
C HIS A 16 -5.44 7.06 -8.09
N MET A 17 -4.62 6.24 -8.78
CA MET A 17 -3.22 6.00 -8.39
C MET A 17 -2.39 7.29 -8.30
N HIS A 18 -2.58 8.22 -9.24
CA HIS A 18 -1.86 9.49 -9.25
C HIS A 18 -2.29 10.42 -8.12
N PHE A 19 -3.51 10.26 -7.62
CA PHE A 19 -4.10 11.07 -6.55
C PHE A 19 -3.85 10.48 -5.17
N ALA A 20 -4.22 9.22 -4.95
CA ALA A 20 -4.11 8.53 -3.66
C ALA A 20 -2.66 8.25 -3.25
N HIS A 21 -1.77 8.04 -4.23
CA HIS A 21 -0.38 7.65 -4.00
C HIS A 21 0.64 8.72 -4.42
N HIS A 22 0.24 10.00 -4.40
CA HIS A 22 1.13 11.12 -4.69
C HIS A 22 2.40 11.08 -3.82
N GLY A 23 3.58 11.24 -4.43
CA GLY A 23 4.87 11.19 -3.74
C GLY A 23 5.34 9.77 -3.35
N VAL A 24 4.53 8.74 -3.60
CA VAL A 24 4.88 7.32 -3.36
C VAL A 24 5.12 6.58 -4.68
N GLN A 25 4.04 6.33 -5.42
CA GLN A 25 4.05 5.66 -6.73
C GLN A 25 3.36 6.51 -7.81
N GLY A 26 2.59 7.53 -7.42
CA GLY A 26 1.88 8.43 -8.30
C GLY A 26 2.42 9.87 -8.26
N ASN A 27 2.12 10.62 -9.31
CA ASN A 27 2.33 12.07 -9.35
C ASN A 27 1.08 12.75 -9.94
N ARG A 28 0.44 13.66 -9.19
CA ARG A 28 -0.77 14.39 -9.59
C ARG A 28 -0.51 15.31 -10.78
N ASP A 29 0.69 15.87 -10.88
CA ASP A 29 1.07 16.75 -11.99
C ASP A 29 1.33 15.96 -13.28
N ALA A 30 1.52 14.65 -13.17
CA ALA A 30 1.77 13.75 -14.29
C ALA A 30 0.51 12.97 -14.73
N VAL A 31 -0.68 13.35 -14.25
CA VAL A 31 -1.93 12.66 -14.59
C VAL A 31 -2.16 12.69 -16.09
N LYS A 32 -2.56 11.53 -16.62
CA LYS A 32 -2.99 11.36 -18.00
C LYS A 32 -4.41 10.79 -18.02
N PRO A 33 -5.29 11.25 -18.92
CA PRO A 33 -6.60 10.65 -19.07
C PRO A 33 -6.48 9.16 -19.39
N LEU A 34 -7.38 8.35 -18.84
CA LEU A 34 -7.42 6.92 -19.08
C LEU A 34 -8.64 6.54 -19.91
N ARG A 35 -8.47 5.55 -20.78
CA ARG A 35 -9.56 4.87 -21.47
C ARG A 35 -9.52 3.40 -21.12
N ILE A 36 -10.62 2.88 -20.59
CA ILE A 36 -10.80 1.45 -20.32
C ILE A 36 -11.79 0.90 -21.35
N THR A 37 -11.38 -0.14 -22.06
CA THR A 37 -12.20 -0.78 -23.09
C THR A 37 -12.41 -2.25 -22.75
N ARG A 38 -13.67 -2.68 -22.64
CA ARG A 38 -14.01 -4.09 -22.46
C ARG A 38 -13.66 -4.88 -23.72
N LEU A 39 -12.86 -5.93 -23.57
CA LEU A 39 -12.51 -6.84 -24.64
C LEU A 39 -13.64 -7.86 -24.84
N ARG A 40 -13.93 -8.22 -26.10
CA ARG A 40 -14.95 -9.21 -26.41
C ARG A 40 -14.50 -10.59 -25.93
N ALA A 41 -15.39 -11.30 -25.23
CA ALA A 41 -15.17 -12.69 -24.85
C ALA A 41 -14.97 -13.56 -26.11
N LYS A 42 -13.89 -14.35 -26.15
CA LYS A 42 -13.66 -15.35 -27.20
C LYS A 42 -14.44 -16.63 -26.89
N GLY A 43 -15.77 -16.60 -27.04
CA GLY A 43 -16.66 -17.77 -27.09
C GLY A 43 -16.83 -18.60 -25.80
N GLY A 44 -17.97 -19.30 -25.70
CA GLY A 44 -18.25 -20.35 -24.70
C GLY A 44 -19.05 -19.92 -23.46
N GLY A 45 -20.21 -20.54 -23.23
CA GLY A 45 -21.22 -20.21 -22.21
C GLY A 45 -20.88 -20.49 -20.74
N GLN A 46 -19.63 -20.24 -20.31
CA GLN A 46 -19.27 -20.10 -18.90
C GLN A 46 -19.04 -18.63 -18.57
N PRO A 47 -19.15 -18.19 -17.29
CA PRO A 47 -18.74 -16.85 -16.92
C PRO A 47 -17.21 -16.75 -17.04
N ALA A 48 -16.74 -16.38 -18.23
CA ALA A 48 -15.35 -16.05 -18.48
C ALA A 48 -14.97 -14.76 -17.72
N PRO A 49 -13.68 -14.58 -17.33
CA PRO A 49 -13.20 -13.31 -16.80
C PRO A 49 -13.64 -12.14 -17.68
N LEU A 50 -14.00 -11.02 -17.05
CA LEU A 50 -14.14 -9.76 -17.79
C LEU A 50 -12.74 -9.23 -18.06
N GLN A 51 -12.40 -9.10 -19.34
CA GLN A 51 -11.10 -8.62 -19.78
C GLN A 51 -11.21 -7.19 -20.28
N PHE A 52 -10.24 -6.36 -19.91
CA PHE A 52 -10.20 -4.95 -20.26
C PHE A 52 -8.80 -4.55 -20.75
N GLU A 53 -8.75 -3.69 -21.75
CA GLU A 53 -7.55 -2.93 -22.09
C GLU A 53 -7.64 -1.55 -21.45
N VAL A 54 -6.63 -1.20 -20.65
CA VAL A 54 -6.47 0.14 -20.08
C VAL A 54 -5.37 0.86 -20.85
N GLN A 55 -5.71 2.00 -21.44
CA GLN A 55 -4.81 2.85 -22.21
C GLN A 55 -4.68 4.22 -21.56
N SER A 56 -3.45 4.65 -21.32
CA SER A 56 -3.15 6.05 -20.96
C SER A 56 -3.15 6.91 -22.22
N LEU A 57 -3.85 8.04 -22.22
CA LEU A 57 -3.94 8.94 -23.37
C LEU A 57 -2.83 10.00 -23.32
N GLY A 58 -2.42 10.51 -24.49
CA GLY A 58 -1.35 11.52 -24.58
C GLY A 58 0.05 11.00 -24.24
N VAL A 59 0.28 9.70 -24.40
CA VAL A 59 1.59 9.04 -24.29
C VAL A 59 2.03 8.50 -25.66
N PRO A 60 3.33 8.27 -25.91
CA PRO A 60 3.82 7.76 -27.19
C PRO A 60 3.11 6.46 -27.63
N PRO A 61 2.93 6.23 -28.95
CA PRO A 61 2.34 4.99 -29.47
C PRO A 61 3.05 3.74 -28.93
N GLY A 62 2.27 2.75 -28.51
CA GLY A 62 2.80 1.51 -27.93
C GLY A 62 3.18 1.59 -26.45
N SER A 63 3.05 2.76 -25.82
CA SER A 63 3.24 2.94 -24.37
C SER A 63 1.91 3.07 -23.61
N GLY A 64 1.95 2.88 -22.30
CA GLY A 64 0.80 3.12 -21.41
C GLY A 64 -0.35 2.12 -21.52
N LYS A 65 -0.16 1.01 -22.24
CA LYS A 65 -1.08 -0.13 -22.32
C LYS A 65 -0.87 -1.12 -21.18
N ARG A 66 -1.97 -1.57 -20.59
CA ARG A 66 -2.01 -2.66 -19.61
C ARG A 66 -3.32 -3.42 -19.74
N ASN A 67 -3.26 -4.73 -19.53
CA ASN A 67 -4.46 -5.57 -19.49
C ASN A 67 -4.93 -5.71 -18.05
N LEU A 68 -6.25 -5.74 -17.89
CA LEU A 68 -6.94 -5.90 -16.61
C LEU A 68 -7.94 -7.04 -16.77
N ASP A 69 -7.76 -8.11 -16.02
CA ASP A 69 -8.71 -9.21 -15.94
C ASP A 69 -9.42 -9.17 -14.59
N LEU A 70 -10.75 -9.14 -14.63
CA LEU A 70 -11.63 -9.20 -13.47
C LEU A 70 -12.32 -10.56 -13.45
N ILE A 71 -11.92 -11.39 -12.47
CA ILE A 71 -12.51 -12.69 -12.19
C ILE A 71 -13.39 -12.53 -10.95
N PHE A 72 -14.71 -12.53 -11.18
CA PHE A 72 -15.65 -12.41 -10.08
C PHE A 72 -15.61 -13.62 -9.14
N PRO A 73 -15.87 -13.41 -7.84
CA PRO A 73 -16.06 -12.11 -7.19
C PRO A 73 -14.76 -11.47 -6.69
N THR A 74 -13.63 -12.19 -6.69
CA THR A 74 -12.50 -11.84 -5.82
C THR A 74 -11.22 -11.40 -6.52
N ALA A 75 -10.92 -11.80 -7.75
CA ALA A 75 -9.57 -11.63 -8.30
C ALA A 75 -9.50 -10.55 -9.37
N VAL A 76 -8.52 -9.67 -9.23
CA VAL A 76 -8.15 -8.65 -10.22
C VAL A 76 -6.70 -8.87 -10.63
N ILE A 77 -6.44 -9.00 -11.93
CA ILE A 77 -5.11 -9.27 -12.46
C ILE A 77 -4.73 -8.15 -13.42
N TYR A 78 -3.64 -7.45 -13.12
CA TYR A 78 -3.00 -6.51 -14.03
C TYR A 78 -1.78 -7.14 -14.70
N CYS A 79 -1.72 -7.03 -16.02
CA CYS A 79 -0.55 -7.39 -16.81
C CYS A 79 0.03 -6.13 -17.47
N TYR A 80 1.26 -5.79 -17.11
CA TYR A 80 2.01 -4.65 -17.63
C TYR A 80 3.03 -5.10 -18.69
N GLY A 81 3.18 -4.30 -19.75
CA GLY A 81 4.33 -4.40 -20.65
C GLY A 81 4.35 -5.61 -21.59
N SER A 82 3.21 -6.00 -22.16
CA SER A 82 3.20 -6.95 -23.29
C SER A 82 3.60 -6.23 -24.59
N LEU A 83 4.89 -6.30 -24.94
CA LEU A 83 5.41 -5.82 -26.22
C LEU A 83 5.40 -6.99 -27.23
N GLY A 84 4.27 -7.21 -27.90
CA GLY A 84 4.16 -8.12 -29.06
C GLY A 84 3.64 -9.54 -28.78
N LYS A 85 3.30 -10.26 -29.86
CA LYS A 85 2.80 -11.65 -29.80
C LYS A 85 3.86 -12.57 -29.20
N GLY A 86 3.60 -13.08 -28.00
CA GLY A 86 4.45 -14.07 -27.30
C GLY A 86 5.40 -13.48 -26.25
N ALA A 87 5.46 -12.16 -26.08
CA ALA A 87 6.29 -11.55 -25.05
C ALA A 87 5.64 -11.67 -23.66
N LEU A 88 6.42 -12.15 -22.68
CA LEU A 88 5.99 -12.20 -21.28
C LEU A 88 5.84 -10.77 -20.71
N PRO A 89 4.82 -10.52 -19.88
CA PRO A 89 4.63 -9.23 -19.22
C PRO A 89 5.81 -8.88 -18.30
N SER A 90 6.13 -7.59 -18.19
CA SER A 90 7.19 -7.08 -17.31
C SER A 90 6.80 -7.11 -15.84
N LEU A 91 5.51 -6.97 -15.55
CA LEU A 91 4.92 -7.10 -14.24
C LEU A 91 3.52 -7.74 -14.36
N VAL A 92 3.27 -8.77 -13.56
CA VAL A 92 1.93 -9.29 -13.29
C VAL A 92 1.61 -9.01 -11.84
N ALA A 93 0.55 -8.26 -11.59
CA ALA A 93 0.06 -7.97 -10.24
C ALA A 93 -1.33 -8.57 -10.08
N THR A 94 -1.46 -9.53 -9.18
CA THR A 94 -2.73 -10.19 -8.85
C THR A 94 -3.17 -9.77 -7.47
N THR A 95 -4.41 -9.31 -7.37
CA THR A 95 -5.03 -8.88 -6.13
C THR A 95 -6.28 -9.70 -5.87
N TYR A 96 -6.34 -10.38 -4.74
CA TYR A 96 -7.55 -11.06 -4.26
C TYR A 96 -8.23 -10.20 -3.19
N CYS A 97 -9.47 -9.82 -3.47
CA CYS A 97 -10.35 -9.09 -2.57
C CYS A 97 -11.32 -10.09 -1.94
N THR A 98 -11.23 -10.30 -0.63
CA THR A 98 -12.03 -11.30 0.07
C THR A 98 -12.81 -10.67 1.21
N SER A 99 -14.14 -10.76 1.18
CA SER A 99 -14.98 -10.34 2.30
C SER A 99 -14.70 -11.21 3.53
N THR A 100 -14.54 -10.60 4.70
CA THR A 100 -14.29 -11.32 5.96
C THR A 100 -15.45 -11.20 6.93
N SER A 101 -16.16 -10.08 6.93
CA SER A 101 -17.43 -9.84 7.65
C SER A 101 -18.11 -8.59 7.05
N PRO A 102 -19.31 -8.17 7.51
CA PRO A 102 -19.92 -6.93 7.03
C PRO A 102 -18.98 -5.73 7.19
N GLY A 103 -18.83 -4.95 6.11
CA GLY A 103 -17.96 -3.77 6.07
C GLY A 103 -16.47 -4.03 6.23
N ARG A 104 -16.05 -5.29 6.11
CA ARG A 104 -14.66 -5.72 6.27
C ARG A 104 -14.25 -6.67 5.16
N CYS A 105 -13.13 -6.36 4.52
CA CYS A 105 -12.49 -7.24 3.56
C CYS A 105 -10.98 -7.32 3.81
N ARG A 106 -10.37 -8.33 3.19
CA ARG A 106 -8.93 -8.56 3.16
C ARG A 106 -8.45 -8.51 1.72
N LEU A 107 -7.38 -7.75 1.51
CA LEU A 107 -6.61 -7.73 0.27
C LEU A 107 -5.43 -8.70 0.40
N LEU A 108 -5.27 -9.59 -0.58
CA LEU A 108 -4.08 -10.43 -0.73
C LEU A 108 -3.44 -10.10 -2.08
N GLY A 109 -2.28 -9.47 -2.04
CA GLY A 109 -1.53 -9.06 -3.24
C GLY A 109 -0.37 -10.01 -3.53
N GLN A 110 -0.22 -10.39 -4.79
CA GLN A 110 0.95 -11.07 -5.32
C GLN A 110 1.46 -10.31 -6.55
N SER A 111 2.77 -10.14 -6.66
CA SER A 111 3.38 -9.48 -7.82
C SER A 111 4.57 -10.26 -8.32
N PHE A 112 4.62 -10.49 -9.63
CA PHE A 112 5.73 -11.09 -10.33
C PHE A 112 6.35 -10.04 -11.24
N ARG A 113 7.60 -9.67 -10.98
CA ARG A 113 8.37 -8.74 -11.82
C ARG A 113 9.43 -9.51 -12.58
N ARG A 114 9.65 -9.15 -13.84
CA ARG A 114 10.79 -9.67 -14.60
C ARG A 114 12.09 -9.16 -13.98
N HIS A 115 13.04 -10.07 -13.76
CA HIS A 115 14.34 -9.77 -13.15
C HIS A 115 15.12 -8.71 -13.98
N GLY A 116 15.79 -7.77 -13.30
CA GLY A 116 16.68 -6.78 -13.93
C GLY A 116 16.13 -5.36 -14.16
N GLN A 117 14.95 -5.01 -13.65
CA GLN A 117 14.44 -3.63 -13.67
C GLN A 117 14.27 -3.07 -12.25
N GLU A 118 15.35 -2.53 -11.70
CA GLU A 118 15.29 -1.76 -10.45
C GLU A 118 15.56 -0.29 -10.76
N ALA A 119 14.65 0.59 -10.32
CA ALA A 119 14.81 2.02 -10.51
C ALA A 119 15.87 2.56 -9.53
N LEU A 120 17.03 2.94 -10.07
CA LEU A 120 18.00 3.81 -9.41
C LEU A 120 17.41 5.23 -9.36
N GLY A 121 16.71 5.59 -8.30
CA GLY A 121 16.17 6.96 -8.18
C GLY A 121 16.36 7.61 -6.81
N ASP A 122 16.29 6.82 -5.73
CA ASP A 122 16.29 7.36 -4.38
C ASP A 122 17.43 6.78 -3.55
N TRP A 123 18.48 7.57 -3.35
CA TRP A 123 19.69 7.16 -2.62
C TRP A 123 19.40 6.85 -1.14
N LYS A 124 18.38 7.48 -0.54
CA LYS A 124 17.97 7.19 0.85
C LYS A 124 17.33 5.81 0.91
N ARG A 125 16.44 5.48 -0.04
CA ARG A 125 15.88 4.13 -0.17
C ARG A 125 16.95 3.10 -0.46
N LEU A 126 17.93 3.43 -1.31
CA LEU A 126 19.06 2.55 -1.59
C LEU A 126 19.89 2.29 -0.33
N LEU A 127 20.21 3.32 0.46
CA LEU A 127 20.93 3.19 1.72
C LEU A 127 20.16 2.32 2.72
N LEU A 128 18.87 2.60 2.92
CA LEU A 128 17.99 1.80 3.78
C LEU A 128 17.94 0.34 3.33
N ARG A 129 17.79 0.10 2.02
CA ARG A 129 17.75 -1.25 1.45
C ARG A 129 19.09 -1.98 1.62
N ARG A 130 20.22 -1.28 1.46
CA ARG A 130 21.57 -1.83 1.68
C ARG A 130 21.79 -2.17 3.16
N LEU A 131 21.45 -1.26 4.08
CA LEU A 131 21.50 -1.51 5.52
C LEU A 131 20.62 -2.70 5.90
N ALA A 132 19.38 -2.73 5.43
CA ALA A 132 18.45 -3.83 5.67
C ALA A 132 18.99 -5.18 5.11
N THR A 133 19.65 -5.14 3.95
CA THR A 133 20.31 -6.32 3.34
C THR A 133 21.50 -6.79 4.17
N ILE A 134 22.33 -5.87 4.67
CA ILE A 134 23.46 -6.20 5.57
C ILE A 134 22.94 -6.82 6.86
N LEU A 135 21.92 -6.21 7.48
CA LEU A 135 21.26 -6.72 8.69
C LEU A 135 20.59 -8.10 8.47
N ASN A 136 20.33 -8.47 7.22
CA ASN A 136 19.71 -9.75 6.85
C ASN A 136 20.72 -10.72 6.18
N GLY A 137 22.01 -10.62 6.54
CA GLY A 137 23.04 -11.57 6.10
C GLY A 137 23.31 -11.54 4.58
N GLY A 138 23.17 -10.36 3.96
CA GLY A 138 23.41 -10.17 2.53
C GLY A 138 22.23 -10.49 1.62
N LYS A 139 21.08 -10.93 2.15
CA LYS A 139 19.86 -11.17 1.37
C LYS A 139 18.91 -9.98 1.48
N GLN A 140 18.32 -9.55 0.37
CA GLN A 140 17.32 -8.48 0.40
C GLN A 140 16.16 -8.90 1.31
N PRO A 141 15.84 -8.13 2.37
CA PRO A 141 14.81 -8.53 3.31
C PRO A 141 13.42 -8.34 2.72
N VAL A 142 12.62 -9.39 2.76
CA VAL A 142 11.22 -9.40 2.29
C VAL A 142 10.39 -8.32 2.98
N TRP A 143 10.60 -8.08 4.29
CA TRP A 143 9.89 -7.05 5.04
C TRP A 143 10.06 -5.63 4.47
N PHE A 144 11.20 -5.33 3.83
CA PHE A 144 11.44 -4.01 3.25
C PHE A 144 10.52 -3.75 2.05
N PHE A 145 10.35 -4.75 1.19
CA PHE A 145 9.39 -4.68 0.09
C PHE A 145 7.95 -4.56 0.61
N HIS A 146 7.63 -5.25 1.71
CA HIS A 146 6.32 -5.09 2.34
C HIS A 146 6.10 -3.67 2.85
N LEU A 147 7.11 -2.96 3.38
CA LEU A 147 6.94 -1.58 3.82
C LEU A 147 6.55 -0.65 2.67
N GLU A 148 7.15 -0.83 1.48
CA GLU A 148 6.80 -0.05 0.29
C GLU A 148 5.37 -0.34 -0.18
N SER A 149 4.99 -1.62 -0.24
CA SER A 149 3.64 -2.03 -0.62
C SER A 149 2.58 -1.58 0.37
N ASN A 150 2.86 -1.63 1.68
CA ASN A 150 1.90 -1.16 2.69
C ASN A 150 1.71 0.36 2.62
N GLU A 151 2.78 1.12 2.38
CA GLU A 151 2.67 2.58 2.23
C GLU A 151 1.80 3.00 1.04
N LEU A 152 1.78 2.20 -0.03
CA LEU A 152 0.83 2.37 -1.14
C LEU A 152 -0.60 2.16 -0.64
N LEU A 153 -0.86 1.02 0.01
CA LEU A 153 -2.19 0.62 0.48
C LEU A 153 -2.76 1.58 1.52
N ASP A 154 -1.93 2.13 2.41
CA ASP A 154 -2.36 3.10 3.43
C ASP A 154 -3.06 4.32 2.81
N GLY A 155 -2.64 4.72 1.61
CA GLY A 155 -3.28 5.81 0.87
C GLY A 155 -4.73 5.51 0.46
N ASP A 156 -5.00 4.26 0.11
CA ASP A 156 -6.36 3.82 -0.25
C ASP A 156 -7.23 3.60 0.99
N MET A 157 -6.63 3.10 2.08
CA MET A 157 -7.37 2.71 3.29
C MET A 157 -8.27 3.83 3.82
N THR A 158 -7.74 5.05 3.87
CA THR A 158 -8.49 6.24 4.35
C THR A 158 -9.57 6.66 3.37
N LEU A 159 -9.31 6.62 2.07
CA LEU A 159 -10.28 6.97 1.03
C LEU A 159 -11.45 5.98 1.02
N LEU A 160 -11.13 4.68 0.99
CA LEU A 160 -12.10 3.59 1.00
C LEU A 160 -12.97 3.59 2.26
N HIS A 161 -12.36 3.85 3.42
CA HIS A 161 -13.11 3.95 4.67
C HIS A 161 -14.12 5.10 4.65
N ASN A 162 -13.68 6.30 4.22
CA ASN A 162 -14.55 7.46 4.15
C ASN A 162 -15.64 7.33 3.07
N GLN A 163 -15.31 6.73 1.93
CA GLN A 163 -16.29 6.40 0.87
C GLN A 163 -17.37 5.47 1.44
N GLY A 164 -16.98 4.36 2.06
CA GLY A 164 -17.92 3.41 2.63
C GLY A 164 -18.79 4.01 3.74
N HIS A 165 -18.20 4.77 4.65
CA HIS A 165 -18.94 5.46 5.69
C HIS A 165 -19.95 6.47 5.12
N THR A 166 -19.55 7.23 4.09
CA THR A 166 -20.42 8.22 3.44
C THR A 166 -21.59 7.55 2.72
N MET A 167 -21.34 6.46 2.00
CA MET A 167 -22.38 5.69 1.32
C MET A 167 -23.40 5.12 2.32
N GLU A 168 -22.94 4.57 3.43
CA GLU A 168 -23.80 4.06 4.49
C GLU A 168 -24.67 5.16 5.10
N ARG A 169 -24.07 6.31 5.38
CA ARG A 169 -24.80 7.48 5.88
C ARG A 169 -25.88 7.95 4.88
N MET A 170 -25.55 7.99 3.59
CA MET A 170 -26.52 8.39 2.56
C MET A 170 -27.69 7.41 2.46
N ARG A 171 -27.42 6.10 2.53
CA ARG A 171 -28.47 5.07 2.54
C ARG A 171 -29.42 5.20 3.74
N LYS A 172 -28.87 5.49 4.93
CA LYS A 172 -29.69 5.72 6.13
C LYS A 172 -30.62 6.93 6.03
N VAL A 173 -30.18 8.00 5.35
CA VAL A 173 -30.94 9.25 5.23
C VAL A 173 -31.93 9.21 4.07
N ARG A 174 -31.54 8.62 2.93
CA ARG A 174 -32.28 8.70 1.66
C ARG A 174 -32.97 7.38 1.27
N GLY A 175 -32.81 6.33 2.07
CA GLY A 175 -33.28 4.99 1.74
C GLY A 175 -32.29 4.21 0.87
N GLU A 176 -32.73 3.10 0.30
CA GLU A 176 -31.88 2.26 -0.55
C GLU A 176 -31.47 2.99 -1.84
N LEU A 177 -30.23 3.46 -1.88
CA LEU A 177 -29.62 4.08 -3.06
C LEU A 177 -28.75 3.06 -3.82
N LYS A 178 -28.87 3.07 -5.15
CA LYS A 178 -27.89 2.40 -6.03
C LYS A 178 -26.62 3.26 -6.09
N HIS A 179 -25.50 2.66 -6.50
CA HIS A 179 -24.21 3.35 -6.55
C HIS A 179 -24.25 4.55 -7.52
N GLN A 180 -24.95 4.40 -8.66
CA GLN A 180 -25.20 5.46 -9.64
C GLN A 180 -26.01 6.65 -9.10
N ASP A 181 -26.75 6.48 -8.01
CA ASP A 181 -27.48 7.56 -7.35
C ASP A 181 -26.58 8.36 -6.38
N ILE A 182 -25.37 7.83 -6.11
CA ILE A 182 -24.39 8.40 -5.17
C ILE A 182 -23.29 9.16 -5.93
N TYR A 183 -22.79 8.59 -7.04
CA TYR A 183 -21.74 9.22 -7.86
C TYR A 183 -21.90 8.89 -9.35
N TYR A 184 -21.39 9.80 -10.18
CA TYR A 184 -21.50 9.77 -11.64
C TYR A 184 -20.33 9.01 -12.27
N LEU A 185 -20.62 8.11 -13.22
CA LEU A 185 -19.65 7.22 -13.88
C LEU A 185 -19.70 7.36 -15.40
N ALA A 186 -19.26 8.50 -15.94
CA ALA A 186 -19.32 8.78 -17.37
C ALA A 186 -17.97 8.91 -18.06
N ALA A 187 -16.87 8.89 -17.31
CA ALA A 187 -15.55 8.93 -17.91
C ALA A 187 -15.24 7.60 -18.61
N GLY A 188 -14.41 7.65 -19.65
CA GLY A 188 -13.89 6.42 -20.29
C GLY A 188 -13.06 5.55 -19.33
N ALA A 189 -12.61 6.12 -18.20
CA ALA A 189 -11.94 5.39 -17.12
C ALA A 189 -12.89 4.53 -16.29
N ASP A 190 -14.19 4.83 -16.28
CA ASP A 190 -15.16 4.22 -15.36
C ASP A 190 -15.70 2.88 -15.88
N ARG A 191 -15.31 2.45 -17.09
CA ARG A 191 -15.93 1.32 -17.79
C ARG A 191 -15.89 0.02 -16.97
N ALA A 192 -14.76 -0.30 -16.34
CA ALA A 192 -14.65 -1.50 -15.51
C ALA A 192 -15.52 -1.42 -14.25
N VAL A 193 -15.66 -0.24 -13.66
CA VAL A 193 -16.53 0.01 -12.51
C VAL A 193 -18.00 -0.17 -12.89
N VAL A 194 -18.42 0.34 -14.05
CA VAL A 194 -19.78 0.13 -14.57
C VAL A 194 -20.08 -1.36 -14.75
N ASP A 195 -19.18 -2.11 -15.40
CA ASP A 195 -19.34 -3.56 -15.60
C ASP A 195 -19.33 -4.34 -14.26
N LEU A 196 -18.53 -3.91 -13.26
CA LEU A 196 -18.55 -4.45 -11.89
C LEU A 196 -19.91 -4.22 -11.23
N LEU A 197 -20.46 -3.01 -11.32
CA LEU A 197 -21.74 -2.65 -10.70
C LEU A 197 -22.91 -3.38 -11.35
N GLU A 198 -22.90 -3.54 -12.68
CA GLU A 198 -23.90 -4.35 -13.39
C GLU A 198 -23.88 -5.80 -12.91
N TRP A 199 -22.70 -6.41 -12.74
CA TRP A 199 -22.58 -7.76 -12.17
C TRP A 199 -23.05 -7.78 -10.70
N TYR A 200 -22.64 -6.79 -9.90
CA TYR A 200 -22.92 -6.73 -8.48
C TYR A 200 -24.43 -6.61 -8.18
N HIS A 201 -25.19 -5.90 -9.02
CA HIS A 201 -26.64 -5.74 -8.87
C HIS A 201 -27.48 -6.82 -9.58
N ASP A 202 -26.85 -7.83 -10.20
CA ASP A 202 -27.53 -8.92 -10.88
C ASP A 202 -27.32 -10.27 -10.13
N PRO A 203 -28.27 -10.66 -9.25
CA PRO A 203 -28.20 -11.94 -8.55
C PRO A 203 -28.14 -13.15 -9.47
N ALA A 204 -28.71 -13.07 -10.69
CA ALA A 204 -28.69 -14.18 -11.64
C ALA A 204 -27.29 -14.47 -12.18
N ARG A 205 -26.36 -13.50 -12.08
CA ARG A 205 -24.94 -13.65 -12.44
C ARG A 205 -24.04 -14.05 -11.26
N GLY A 206 -24.64 -14.46 -10.14
CA GLY A 206 -23.90 -14.71 -8.90
C GLY A 206 -23.43 -13.43 -8.20
N GLY A 207 -23.99 -12.28 -8.59
CA GLY A 207 -23.90 -11.02 -7.85
C GLY A 207 -24.84 -10.99 -6.65
N GLY A 208 -25.15 -9.78 -6.17
CA GLY A 208 -25.80 -9.57 -4.88
C GLY A 208 -24.76 -9.69 -3.77
N GLY A 209 -24.70 -8.68 -2.89
CA GLY A 209 -23.73 -8.62 -1.79
C GLY A 209 -23.56 -9.97 -1.09
N ARG A 210 -22.31 -10.37 -0.85
CA ARG A 210 -22.01 -11.63 -0.15
C ARG A 210 -22.78 -11.64 1.17
N ARG A 211 -23.40 -12.76 1.51
CA ARG A 211 -24.09 -12.90 2.80
C ARG A 211 -23.22 -13.63 3.80
N GLY A 212 -23.23 -13.16 5.04
CA GLY A 212 -22.60 -13.87 6.15
C GLY A 212 -23.32 -15.19 6.44
N PRO A 213 -22.75 -16.05 7.31
CA PRO A 213 -23.40 -17.30 7.72
C PRO A 213 -24.83 -17.10 8.27
N GLY A 214 -25.13 -15.93 8.84
CA GLY A 214 -26.45 -15.54 9.33
C GLY A 214 -27.37 -14.86 8.31
N GLY A 215 -27.00 -14.79 7.03
CA GLY A 215 -27.82 -14.16 5.96
C GLY A 215 -27.69 -12.65 5.83
N GLU A 216 -26.96 -11.98 6.73
CA GLU A 216 -26.64 -10.55 6.70
C GLU A 216 -25.79 -10.18 5.48
N LEU A 217 -26.08 -9.05 4.84
CA LEU A 217 -25.27 -8.54 3.72
C LEU A 217 -23.91 -8.08 4.24
N LEU A 218 -22.82 -8.63 3.70
CA LEU A 218 -21.45 -8.28 4.09
C LEU A 218 -21.01 -6.88 3.60
N THR A 219 -21.94 -6.05 3.17
CA THR A 219 -21.68 -4.82 2.38
C THR A 219 -22.07 -3.54 3.09
N ASP A 220 -22.42 -3.63 4.37
CA ASP A 220 -22.64 -2.47 5.22
C ASP A 220 -21.35 -1.65 5.27
N GLY A 221 -21.46 -0.34 5.08
CA GLY A 221 -20.28 0.51 5.16
C GLY A 221 -19.71 0.49 6.59
N PRO A 222 -18.40 0.71 6.75
CA PRO A 222 -17.80 0.75 8.07
C PRO A 222 -18.35 1.93 8.90
N GLU A 223 -18.48 1.74 10.20
CA GLU A 223 -18.69 2.86 11.12
C GLU A 223 -17.47 3.80 11.08
N LYS A 224 -17.72 5.11 11.17
CA LYS A 224 -16.63 6.09 11.19
C LYS A 224 -15.74 5.81 12.39
N THR A 225 -14.45 5.68 12.14
CA THR A 225 -13.46 5.49 13.19
C THR A 225 -12.30 6.46 13.02
N ARG A 226 -11.37 6.42 13.96
CA ARG A 226 -10.18 7.27 13.95
C ARG A 226 -9.14 6.73 12.97
N GLU A 227 -8.32 7.62 12.42
CA GLU A 227 -7.25 7.28 11.49
C GLU A 227 -6.27 6.26 12.08
N GLU A 228 -5.96 6.35 13.38
CA GLU A 228 -5.04 5.43 14.04
C GLU A 228 -5.52 3.98 14.00
N VAL A 229 -6.83 3.75 13.92
CA VAL A 229 -7.42 2.42 13.77
C VAL A 229 -7.41 1.98 12.30
N ILE A 230 -7.59 2.93 11.37
CA ILE A 230 -7.62 2.65 9.92
C ILE A 230 -6.22 2.32 9.39
N LEU A 231 -5.19 2.96 9.92
CA LEU A 231 -3.80 2.81 9.47
C LEU A 231 -2.92 2.03 10.46
N ASP A 232 -3.55 1.27 11.36
CA ASP A 232 -2.85 0.33 12.23
C ASP A 232 -2.31 -0.85 11.41
N ARG A 233 -1.10 -0.66 10.88
CA ARG A 233 -0.37 -1.66 10.11
C ARG A 233 0.04 -2.85 10.96
N TYR A 234 0.21 -2.67 12.27
CA TYR A 234 0.57 -3.76 13.16
C TYR A 234 -0.53 -4.82 13.18
N GLU A 235 -1.76 -4.37 13.43
CA GLU A 235 -2.94 -5.23 13.47
C GLU A 235 -3.30 -5.81 12.10
N GLN A 236 -3.10 -5.06 11.02
CA GLN A 236 -3.47 -5.48 9.68
C GLN A 236 -2.47 -6.47 9.04
N HIS A 237 -1.17 -6.28 9.30
CA HIS A 237 -0.11 -7.02 8.59
C HIS A 237 1.03 -7.48 9.50
N THR A 238 1.67 -6.58 10.24
CA THR A 238 2.97 -6.88 10.87
C THR A 238 2.89 -8.05 11.84
N ARG A 239 1.85 -8.14 12.67
CA ARG A 239 1.69 -9.26 13.62
C ARG A 239 1.45 -10.61 12.94
N HIS A 240 0.94 -10.61 11.71
CA HIS A 240 0.59 -11.80 10.93
C HIS A 240 1.69 -12.22 9.94
N CYS A 241 2.64 -11.33 9.63
CA CYS A 241 3.72 -11.59 8.69
C CYS A 241 5.02 -11.93 9.41
N ARG A 242 5.50 -13.18 9.30
CA ARG A 242 6.76 -13.63 9.93
C ARG A 242 7.97 -12.73 9.64
N SER A 243 8.07 -12.19 8.41
CA SER A 243 9.19 -11.32 8.04
C SER A 243 9.11 -9.95 8.72
N CYS A 244 7.92 -9.34 8.75
CA CYS A 244 7.71 -8.02 9.34
C CYS A 244 7.70 -8.09 10.88
N SER A 245 7.09 -9.13 11.48
CA SER A 245 7.15 -9.35 12.92
C SER A 245 8.59 -9.61 13.37
N GLY A 246 9.35 -10.44 12.66
CA GLY A 246 10.78 -10.65 12.95
C GLY A 246 11.59 -9.36 12.91
N ALA A 247 11.38 -8.52 11.88
CA ALA A 247 12.01 -7.21 11.80
C ALA A 247 11.61 -6.29 12.97
N LEU A 248 10.34 -6.31 13.38
CA LEU A 248 9.87 -5.54 14.53
C LEU A 248 10.57 -5.98 15.82
N HIS A 249 10.68 -7.29 16.09
CA HIS A 249 11.39 -7.82 17.26
C HIS A 249 12.86 -7.39 17.30
N VAL A 250 13.55 -7.42 16.16
CA VAL A 250 14.95 -6.94 16.07
C VAL A 250 15.02 -5.46 16.40
N VAL A 251 14.12 -4.65 15.85
CA VAL A 251 14.07 -3.21 16.10
C VAL A 251 13.76 -2.91 17.57
N GLU A 252 12.79 -3.59 18.16
CA GLU A 252 12.40 -3.48 19.57
C GLU A 252 13.52 -3.94 20.52
N SER A 253 14.40 -4.84 20.08
CA SER A 253 15.57 -5.30 20.85
C SER A 253 16.77 -4.35 20.73
N LEU A 254 17.08 -3.87 19.53
CA LEU A 254 18.28 -3.05 19.27
C LEU A 254 18.09 -1.58 19.66
N LYS A 255 16.87 -1.05 19.55
CA LYS A 255 16.59 0.35 19.88
C LYS A 255 16.96 0.71 21.33
N PRO A 256 16.53 -0.02 22.38
CA PRO A 256 16.93 0.30 23.74
C PRO A 256 18.43 0.15 23.96
N ILE A 257 19.08 -0.84 23.33
CA ILE A 257 20.55 -1.01 23.41
C ILE A 257 21.27 0.23 22.87
N ALA A 258 20.87 0.74 21.71
CA ALA A 258 21.45 1.95 21.13
C ALA A 258 21.18 3.22 21.98
N GLN A 259 20.02 3.30 22.62
CA GLN A 259 19.69 4.39 23.54
C GLN A 259 20.56 4.33 24.81
N TRP A 260 20.74 3.15 25.41
CA TRP A 260 21.62 2.98 26.57
C TRP A 260 23.09 3.24 26.23
N ALA A 261 23.56 2.78 25.07
CA ALA A 261 24.90 3.08 24.58
C ALA A 261 25.13 4.60 24.46
N LEU A 262 24.15 5.35 23.95
CA LEU A 262 24.23 6.81 23.87
C LEU A 262 24.34 7.46 25.27
N VAL A 263 23.56 6.99 26.24
CA VAL A 263 23.61 7.48 27.64
C VAL A 263 24.99 7.21 28.25
N ILE A 264 25.56 6.02 28.05
CA ILE A 264 26.89 5.66 28.55
C ILE A 264 27.98 6.52 27.88
N LEU A 265 27.90 6.73 26.56
CA LEU A 265 28.84 7.59 25.84
C LEU A 265 28.77 9.05 26.30
N ALA A 266 27.57 9.57 26.56
CA ALA A 266 27.41 10.90 27.12
C ALA A 266 28.00 11.00 28.53
N ALA A 267 27.68 10.05 29.41
CA ALA A 267 28.18 10.03 30.79
C ALA A 267 29.71 9.92 30.87
N THR A 268 30.31 9.10 30.01
CA THR A 268 31.78 8.96 29.91
C THR A 268 32.43 10.24 29.39
N PHE A 269 31.85 10.88 28.37
CA PHE A 269 32.32 12.16 27.86
C PHE A 269 32.27 13.27 28.92
N PHE A 270 31.14 13.42 29.63
CA PHE A 270 31.02 14.41 30.71
C PHE A 270 31.97 14.14 31.88
N SER A 271 32.18 12.88 32.24
CA SER A 271 33.14 12.50 33.28
C SER A 271 34.57 12.87 32.90
N LEU A 272 34.95 12.68 31.62
CA LEU A 272 36.26 13.07 31.11
C LEU A 272 36.41 14.59 31.06
N ALA A 273 35.38 15.30 30.59
CA ALA A 273 35.35 16.76 30.53
C ALA A 273 35.47 17.40 31.92
N PHE A 274 34.77 16.84 32.92
CA PHE A 274 34.84 17.30 34.30
C PHE A 274 36.24 17.13 34.91
N ARG A 275 36.91 16.00 34.62
CA ARG A 275 38.28 15.73 35.13
C ARG A 275 39.35 16.57 34.44
N ALA A 276 39.23 16.80 33.13
CA ALA A 276 40.24 17.49 32.33
C ALA A 276 40.04 19.02 32.27
N GLY A 277 38.90 19.53 32.76
CA GLY A 277 38.47 20.92 32.58
C GLY A 277 37.89 21.13 31.18
N PHE A 278 36.80 21.88 31.08
CA PHE A 278 36.18 22.18 29.78
C PHE A 278 37.15 23.00 28.91
N GLY A 279 37.63 22.44 27.80
CA GLY A 279 38.59 23.08 26.91
C GLY A 279 38.88 22.29 25.62
N VAL A 280 39.69 22.87 24.73
CA VAL A 280 40.00 22.29 23.40
C VAL A 280 40.62 20.89 23.50
N ALA A 281 41.37 20.61 24.58
CA ALA A 281 41.98 19.31 24.84
C ALA A 281 40.96 18.16 25.02
N VAL A 282 39.79 18.46 25.60
CA VAL A 282 38.70 17.49 25.78
C VAL A 282 38.07 17.13 24.44
N LEU A 283 37.95 18.10 23.53
CA LEU A 283 37.44 17.86 22.18
C LEU A 283 38.45 17.07 21.33
N SER A 284 39.75 17.36 21.45
CA SER A 284 40.80 16.64 20.71
C SER A 284 40.99 15.19 21.17
N GLN A 285 40.66 14.85 22.41
CA GLN A 285 40.75 13.48 22.93
C GLN A 285 39.39 12.75 22.94
N GLY A 286 38.28 13.48 23.01
CA GLY A 286 36.93 12.95 23.09
C GLY A 286 36.24 12.71 21.74
N TRP A 287 36.84 13.09 20.61
CA TRP A 287 36.23 12.94 19.28
C TRP A 287 35.77 11.50 18.94
N PRO A 288 36.42 10.40 19.39
CA PRO A 288 35.91 9.05 19.11
C PRO A 288 34.58 8.79 19.84
N LEU A 289 34.43 9.28 21.07
CA LEU A 289 33.18 9.19 21.82
C LEU A 289 32.07 9.99 21.15
N ILE A 290 32.40 11.17 20.62
CA ILE A 290 31.47 12.00 19.84
C ILE A 290 31.03 11.26 18.57
N LEU A 291 31.97 10.66 17.83
CA LEU A 291 31.66 9.89 16.62
C LEU A 291 30.75 8.69 16.94
N CYS A 292 31.07 7.91 17.98
CA CYS A 292 30.21 6.82 18.43
C CYS A 292 28.82 7.31 18.85
N ALA A 293 28.73 8.45 19.55
CA ALA A 293 27.46 9.03 19.95
C ALA A 293 26.62 9.45 18.74
N VAL A 294 27.24 10.05 17.71
CA VAL A 294 26.57 10.38 16.43
C VAL A 294 26.04 9.13 15.76
N VAL A 295 26.82 8.04 15.72
CA VAL A 295 26.37 6.75 15.17
C VAL A 295 25.19 6.18 15.97
N CYS A 296 25.22 6.26 17.31
CA CYS A 296 24.10 5.84 18.16
C CYS A 296 22.85 6.67 17.89
N VAL A 297 22.96 8.01 17.79
CA VAL A 297 21.83 8.91 17.47
C VAL A 297 21.23 8.53 16.12
N PHE A 298 22.05 8.38 15.08
CA PHE A 298 21.59 7.98 13.75
C PHE A 298 20.90 6.61 13.78
N THR A 299 21.47 5.64 14.50
CA THR A 299 20.90 4.30 14.66
C THR A 299 19.54 4.36 15.37
N VAL A 300 19.41 5.14 16.44
CA VAL A 300 18.12 5.31 17.16
C VAL A 300 17.07 5.96 16.26
N GLN A 301 17.45 6.99 15.49
CA GLN A 301 16.54 7.63 14.54
C GLN A 301 16.08 6.66 13.45
N LEU A 302 17.02 5.90 12.86
CA LEU A 302 16.74 4.88 11.87
C LEU A 302 15.78 3.81 12.41
N LEU A 303 16.10 3.21 13.56
CA LEU A 303 15.27 2.19 14.20
C LEU A 303 13.89 2.74 14.57
N THR A 304 13.80 3.99 15.02
CA THR A 304 12.51 4.65 15.30
C THR A 304 11.68 4.83 14.03
N GLY A 305 12.31 5.19 12.92
CA GLY A 305 11.64 5.28 11.62
C GLY A 305 11.10 3.94 11.14
N ILE A 306 11.90 2.87 11.24
CA ILE A 306 11.47 1.50 10.89
C ILE A 306 10.34 1.04 11.82
N HIS A 307 10.48 1.26 13.13
CA HIS A 307 9.44 0.93 14.11
C HIS A 307 8.11 1.60 13.79
N ARG A 308 8.12 2.91 13.48
CA ARG A 308 6.92 3.65 13.06
C ARG A 308 6.32 3.03 11.80
N ARG A 309 7.12 2.78 10.76
CA ARG A 309 6.66 2.14 9.51
C ARG A 309 6.22 0.68 9.67
N LEU A 310 6.57 -0.02 10.75
CA LEU A 310 6.04 -1.36 11.04
C LEU A 310 4.75 -1.33 11.86
N ARG A 311 4.36 -0.20 12.45
CA ARG A 311 3.16 -0.09 13.28
C ARG A 311 2.11 0.87 12.74
N PHE A 312 2.47 2.14 12.57
CA PHE A 312 1.54 3.19 12.18
C PHE A 312 2.28 4.34 11.51
N THR A 313 1.76 4.77 10.37
CA THR A 313 2.18 6.01 9.71
C THR A 313 0.92 6.82 9.45
N PRO A 314 0.81 8.06 9.96
CA PRO A 314 -0.33 8.91 9.67
C PRO A 314 -0.37 9.23 8.18
N TYR A 315 -1.57 9.44 7.66
CA TYR A 315 -1.77 9.74 6.26
C TYR A 315 -1.71 11.25 6.02
N GLU A 316 -0.61 11.72 5.44
CA GLU A 316 -0.42 13.13 5.11
C GLU A 316 -0.62 13.36 3.60
N HIS A 317 -1.81 13.84 3.24
CA HIS A 317 -2.24 14.01 1.84
C HIS A 317 -1.62 15.24 1.12
N HIS A 318 -0.98 16.16 1.87
CA HIS A 318 -0.59 17.50 1.41
C HIS A 318 0.92 17.80 1.49
N SER A 319 1.73 16.96 2.15
CA SER A 319 3.14 17.23 2.46
C SER A 319 4.13 16.42 1.62
N ARG A 320 3.67 15.68 0.62
CA ARG A 320 4.45 14.78 -0.23
C ARG A 320 4.37 15.14 -1.69
#